data_AF-A0A7S1S368-F1
#
_entry.id   AF-A0A7S1S368-F1
#
_cell.length_a   1.000
_cell.length_b   1.000
_cell.length_c   1.000
_cell.angle_alpha   90.00
_cell.angle_beta   90.00
_cell.angle_gamma   90.00
#
_symmetry.space_group_name_H-M   'P 1'
#
loop_
_entity.id
_entity.type
_entity.pdbx_description
1 polymer ?
#
loop_
_entity_poly.entity_id
_entity_poly.type
_entity_poly.pdbx_seq_one_letter_code
_entity_poly.pdbx_strand_id
1 'polypeptide(L)'
;APSPDGNGGLYPALKASGCLQRLQDEGVKYLHVFSVDNALCRPADPRFAGYCISKDADCGNKCVWKASPEEKVGVVAKRDGKSGVVEYSELDDARKNQRDSSGRLVFGAGNICNHFFTVAFLVDKVMPNMAAMFHLAHKKIPFAGEDGCTVKAEANNGIKLEAFVFDVFSLSSRMAILETLREEEFAPVKNAPGSATDSPDTARAMVSALARRWLTDAGMQVPGDEATIIEVSPLVSYAGEGVKDRMEGQGTMAPVHLE
;
A
#
# COMPACT_ATOMS: atom_id res chain seq x y z
N ALA A 1 -25.73 -10.58 2.21
CA ALA A 1 -24.89 -10.63 0.99
C ALA A 1 -23.56 -11.30 1.35
N PRO A 2 -22.96 -12.10 0.45
CA PRO A 2 -21.60 -12.59 0.66
C PRO A 2 -20.63 -11.41 0.74
N SER A 3 -19.56 -11.57 1.54
CA SER A 3 -18.47 -10.59 1.61
C SER A 3 -17.31 -11.04 0.72
N PRO A 4 -16.48 -10.11 0.19
CA PRO A 4 -15.21 -10.47 -0.44
C PRO A 4 -14.32 -11.30 0.51
N ASP A 5 -13.52 -12.19 -0.05
CA ASP A 5 -12.64 -13.18 0.59
C ASP A 5 -11.28 -12.62 1.02
N GLY A 6 -11.17 -11.30 1.18
CA GLY A 6 -9.93 -10.59 1.51
C GLY A 6 -9.09 -10.24 0.28
N ASN A 7 -8.05 -9.43 0.47
CA ASN A 7 -7.19 -8.99 -0.65
C ASN A 7 -6.27 -10.12 -1.16
N GLY A 8 -6.03 -11.17 -0.37
CA GLY A 8 -5.37 -12.40 -0.82
C GLY A 8 -6.22 -13.24 -1.80
N GLY A 9 -7.53 -12.95 -1.90
CA GLY A 9 -8.40 -13.47 -2.96
C GLY A 9 -7.93 -13.10 -4.38
N LEU A 10 -6.99 -12.16 -4.50
CA LEU A 10 -6.27 -11.83 -5.73
C LEU A 10 -5.75 -13.08 -6.45
N TYR A 11 -5.09 -14.01 -5.75
CA TYR A 11 -4.42 -15.15 -6.39
C TYR A 11 -5.39 -16.13 -7.06
N PRO A 12 -6.40 -16.66 -6.36
CA PRO A 12 -7.39 -17.51 -7.02
C PRO A 12 -8.15 -16.75 -8.12
N ALA A 13 -8.42 -15.45 -7.94
CA ALA A 13 -9.07 -14.63 -8.97
C ALA A 13 -8.22 -14.48 -10.24
N LEU A 14 -6.91 -14.27 -10.13
CA LEU A 14 -5.98 -14.22 -11.26
C LEU A 14 -6.00 -15.51 -12.07
N LYS A 15 -6.05 -16.66 -11.39
CA LYS A 15 -6.13 -17.98 -12.04
C LYS A 15 -7.49 -18.20 -12.69
N ALA A 16 -8.58 -18.00 -11.94
CA ALA A 16 -9.95 -18.29 -12.40
C ALA A 16 -10.39 -17.39 -13.56
N SER A 17 -9.94 -16.12 -13.58
CA SER A 17 -10.24 -15.18 -14.67
C SER A 17 -9.44 -15.42 -15.95
N GLY A 18 -8.42 -16.29 -15.91
CA GLY A 18 -7.45 -16.45 -17.01
C GLY A 18 -6.45 -15.30 -17.13
N CYS A 19 -6.49 -14.32 -16.22
CA CYS A 19 -5.56 -13.17 -16.22
C CYS A 19 -4.11 -13.63 -16.05
N LEU A 20 -3.85 -14.61 -15.18
CA LEU A 20 -2.49 -15.14 -15.01
C LEU A 20 -1.95 -15.77 -16.30
N GLN A 21 -2.78 -16.54 -17.01
CA GLN A 21 -2.38 -17.14 -18.29
C GLN A 21 -2.09 -16.05 -19.32
N ARG A 22 -2.93 -15.01 -19.42
CA ARG A 22 -2.69 -13.88 -20.32
C ARG A 22 -1.37 -13.17 -20.03
N LEU A 23 -1.05 -12.92 -18.75
CA LEU A 23 0.22 -12.31 -18.36
C LEU A 23 1.42 -13.15 -18.82
N GLN A 24 1.31 -14.49 -18.75
CA GLN A 24 2.35 -15.40 -19.26
C GLN A 24 2.43 -15.35 -20.79
N ASP A 25 1.30 -15.36 -21.49
CA ASP A 25 1.24 -15.32 -22.97
C ASP A 25 1.79 -14.00 -23.54
N GLU A 26 1.56 -12.89 -22.84
CA GLU A 26 2.09 -11.56 -23.17
C GLU A 26 3.55 -11.36 -22.76
N GLY A 27 4.16 -12.35 -22.08
CA GLY A 27 5.55 -12.30 -21.64
C GLY A 27 5.80 -11.31 -20.49
N VAL A 28 4.77 -10.96 -19.72
CA VAL A 28 4.91 -10.13 -18.52
C VAL A 28 5.74 -10.88 -17.48
N LYS A 29 6.77 -10.22 -16.95
CA LYS A 29 7.70 -10.82 -15.98
C LYS A 29 7.42 -10.39 -14.54
N TYR A 30 6.90 -9.19 -14.36
CA TYR A 30 6.81 -8.51 -13.08
C TYR A 30 5.44 -7.86 -12.92
N LEU A 31 4.90 -7.93 -11.71
CA LEU A 31 3.66 -7.27 -11.32
C LEU A 31 3.93 -6.31 -10.17
N HIS A 32 3.39 -5.10 -10.28
CA HIS A 32 3.26 -4.17 -9.17
C HIS A 32 1.82 -4.24 -8.65
N VAL A 33 1.63 -4.75 -7.43
CA VAL A 33 0.34 -4.85 -6.76
C VAL A 33 0.27 -3.78 -5.68
N PHE A 34 -0.76 -2.95 -5.70
CA PHE A 34 -0.91 -1.85 -4.73
C PHE A 34 -2.35 -1.69 -4.24
N SER A 35 -2.52 -1.02 -3.10
CA SER A 35 -3.85 -0.67 -2.55
C SER A 35 -4.41 0.59 -3.19
N VAL A 36 -5.72 0.59 -3.46
CA VAL A 36 -6.43 1.69 -4.12
C VAL A 36 -6.57 2.95 -3.24
N ASP A 37 -6.46 2.80 -1.92
CA ASP A 37 -6.72 3.86 -0.95
C ASP A 37 -5.56 4.86 -0.77
N ASN A 38 -4.42 4.66 -1.43
CA ASN A 38 -3.25 5.53 -1.30
C ASN A 38 -3.18 6.58 -2.42
N ALA A 39 -3.46 7.84 -2.09
CA ALA A 39 -3.46 8.96 -3.05
C ALA A 39 -2.06 9.32 -3.58
N LEU A 40 -1.00 8.94 -2.87
CA LEU A 40 0.40 9.13 -3.27
C LEU A 40 1.03 7.87 -3.87
N CYS A 41 0.22 6.83 -4.15
CA CYS A 41 0.73 5.64 -4.80
C CYS A 41 1.41 6.01 -6.13
N ARG A 42 2.52 5.35 -6.44
CA ARG A 42 3.25 5.47 -7.70
C ARG A 42 3.04 4.20 -8.55
N PRO A 43 1.99 4.12 -9.39
CA PRO A 43 1.73 2.94 -10.20
C PRO A 43 2.91 2.63 -11.09
N ALA A 44 3.30 1.34 -11.14
CA ALA A 44 4.47 0.87 -11.88
C ALA A 44 5.80 1.64 -11.60
N ASP A 45 6.05 2.02 -10.34
CA ASP A 45 7.28 2.73 -9.94
C ASP A 45 8.57 2.05 -10.44
N PRO A 46 9.33 2.69 -11.36
CA PRO A 46 10.54 2.12 -11.92
C PRO A 46 11.67 2.02 -10.88
N ARG A 47 11.69 2.85 -9.83
CA ARG A 47 12.71 2.76 -8.77
C ARG A 47 12.50 1.49 -7.96
N PHE A 48 11.26 1.22 -7.54
CA PHE A 48 10.93 -0.01 -6.81
C PHE A 48 11.11 -1.26 -7.66
N ALA A 49 10.57 -1.29 -8.88
CA ALA A 49 10.74 -2.42 -9.79
C ALA A 49 12.23 -2.67 -10.11
N GLY A 50 12.98 -1.62 -10.45
CA GLY A 50 14.41 -1.70 -10.73
C GLY A 50 15.22 -2.18 -9.52
N TYR A 51 14.88 -1.72 -8.30
CA TYR A 51 15.49 -2.22 -7.07
C TYR A 51 15.26 -3.72 -6.90
N CYS A 52 14.02 -4.20 -7.00
CA CYS A 52 13.69 -5.62 -6.89
C CYS A 52 14.42 -6.46 -7.94
N ILE A 53 14.43 -6.01 -9.20
CA ILE A 53 15.14 -6.69 -10.30
C ILE A 53 16.65 -6.74 -10.02
N SER A 54 17.26 -5.64 -9.55
CA SER A 54 18.70 -5.58 -9.23
C SER A 54 19.12 -6.52 -8.09
N LYS A 55 18.16 -6.91 -7.25
CA LYS A 55 18.34 -7.87 -6.15
C LYS A 55 17.98 -9.30 -6.53
N ASP A 56 17.61 -9.55 -7.80
CA ASP A 56 17.04 -10.82 -8.27
C ASP A 56 15.88 -11.29 -7.37
N ALA A 57 15.03 -10.33 -6.95
CA ALA A 57 13.96 -10.61 -6.01
C ALA A 57 12.80 -11.33 -6.69
N ASP A 58 12.28 -12.38 -6.04
CA ASP A 58 11.07 -13.09 -6.48
C ASP A 58 9.77 -12.41 -5.96
N CYS A 59 9.91 -11.70 -4.84
CA CYS A 59 8.89 -10.92 -4.14
C CYS A 59 9.53 -9.64 -3.56
N GLY A 60 8.80 -8.54 -3.53
CA GLY A 60 9.25 -7.28 -2.95
C GLY A 60 8.16 -6.58 -2.18
N ASN A 61 8.54 -5.81 -1.16
CA ASN A 61 7.62 -4.97 -0.41
C ASN A 61 8.18 -3.55 -0.26
N LYS A 62 7.37 -2.56 -0.61
CA LYS A 62 7.63 -1.17 -0.26
C LYS A 62 7.07 -0.87 1.13
N CYS A 63 7.85 -0.19 1.95
CA CYS A 63 7.45 0.22 3.29
C CYS A 63 7.74 1.70 3.52
N VAL A 64 7.00 2.29 4.46
CA VAL A 64 7.40 3.54 5.12
C VAL A 64 7.76 3.20 6.55
N TRP A 65 8.70 3.93 7.13
CA TRP A 65 8.96 3.74 8.55
C TRP A 65 7.76 4.22 9.38
N LYS A 66 7.43 3.47 10.43
CA LYS A 66 6.37 3.84 11.36
C LYS A 66 6.70 5.19 11.99
N ALA A 67 5.71 6.08 12.01
CA ALA A 67 5.82 7.40 12.62
C ALA A 67 5.82 7.32 14.15
N SER A 68 5.10 6.34 14.71
CA SER A 68 5.08 6.06 16.14
C SER A 68 4.85 4.57 16.44
N PRO A 69 5.19 4.08 17.64
CA PRO A 69 4.83 2.74 18.09
C PRO A 69 3.34 2.41 17.90
N GLU A 70 2.46 3.39 18.10
CA GLU A 70 0.99 3.28 18.10
C GLU A 70 0.37 3.27 16.71
N GLU A 71 1.14 3.56 15.65
CA GLU A 71 0.63 3.54 14.29
C GLU A 71 0.10 2.14 13.93
N LYS A 72 -1.16 2.08 13.49
CA LYS A 72 -1.90 0.86 13.17
C LYS A 72 -1.57 0.38 11.75
N VAL A 73 -0.34 -0.07 11.58
CA VAL A 73 0.16 -0.65 10.33
C VAL A 73 0.89 -1.95 10.65
N GLY A 74 0.64 -2.98 9.84
CA GLY A 74 1.41 -4.21 9.90
C GLY A 74 2.87 -3.95 9.55
N VAL A 75 3.79 -4.67 10.19
CA VAL A 75 5.24 -4.48 9.98
C VAL A 75 5.84 -5.68 9.28
N VAL A 76 6.72 -5.43 8.33
CA VAL A 76 7.48 -6.52 7.70
C VAL A 76 8.56 -6.99 8.69
N ALA A 77 8.56 -8.29 8.97
CA ALA A 77 9.51 -8.92 9.87
C ALA A 77 9.85 -10.32 9.40
N LYS A 78 10.79 -10.97 10.09
CA LYS A 78 11.09 -12.39 9.89
C LYS A 78 10.66 -13.22 11.10
N ARG A 79 10.01 -14.35 10.84
CA ARG A 79 9.72 -15.39 11.81
C ARG A 79 10.33 -16.70 11.31
N ASP A 80 11.18 -17.32 12.12
CA ASP A 80 11.89 -18.56 11.76
C ASP A 80 12.62 -18.47 10.40
N GLY A 81 13.24 -17.32 10.15
CA GLY A 81 13.98 -17.02 8.92
C GLY A 81 13.12 -16.65 7.70
N LYS A 82 11.80 -16.82 7.77
CA LYS A 82 10.86 -16.48 6.68
C LYS A 82 10.30 -15.08 6.85
N SER A 83 10.23 -14.33 5.75
CA SER A 83 9.62 -13.01 5.74
C SER A 83 8.10 -13.10 5.87
N GLY A 84 7.49 -12.10 6.50
CA GLY A 84 6.05 -11.97 6.63
C GLY A 84 5.67 -10.59 7.13
N VAL A 85 4.37 -10.35 7.25
CA VAL A 85 3.84 -9.16 7.92
C VAL A 85 3.29 -9.60 9.27
N VAL A 86 3.70 -8.90 10.32
CA VAL A 86 3.14 -9.04 11.66
C VAL A 86 2.14 -7.91 11.84
N GLU A 87 0.87 -8.24 12.02
CA GLU A 87 -0.16 -7.23 12.24
C GLU A 87 0.05 -6.48 13.55
N TYR A 88 -0.39 -5.22 13.59
CA TYR A 88 -0.18 -4.37 14.77
C TYR A 88 -0.82 -4.94 16.04
N SER A 89 -1.87 -5.75 15.91
CA SER A 89 -2.55 -6.45 17.01
C SER A 89 -1.77 -7.65 17.55
N GLU A 90 -0.75 -8.12 16.86
CA GLU A 90 0.06 -9.28 17.24
C GLU A 90 1.38 -8.90 17.94
N LEU A 91 1.73 -7.61 17.93
CA LEU A 91 2.90 -7.09 18.65
C LEU A 91 2.53 -6.76 20.11
N ASP A 92 3.27 -7.33 21.05
CA ASP A 92 3.22 -6.92 22.45
C ASP A 92 3.83 -5.52 22.65
N ASP A 93 3.55 -4.90 23.80
CA ASP A 93 4.01 -3.55 24.11
C ASP A 93 5.54 -3.43 24.12
N ALA A 94 6.25 -4.49 24.49
CA ALA A 94 7.71 -4.50 24.53
C ALA A 94 8.29 -4.41 23.12
N ARG A 95 7.83 -5.25 22.18
CA ARG A 95 8.26 -5.26 20.77
C ARG A 95 7.81 -4.00 20.04
N LYS A 96 6.59 -3.53 20.30
CA LYS A 96 6.05 -2.30 19.72
C LYS A 96 6.91 -1.08 20.03
N ASN A 97 7.49 -1.02 21.23
CA ASN A 97 8.35 0.09 21.68
C ASN A 97 9.85 -0.19 21.54
N GLN A 98 10.24 -1.37 21.05
CA GLN A 98 11.64 -1.76 20.98
C GLN A 98 12.39 -0.86 19.99
N ARG A 99 13.53 -0.31 20.43
CA ARG A 99 14.38 0.56 19.64
C ARG A 99 15.79 -0.03 19.48
N ASP A 100 16.40 0.21 18.33
CA ASP A 100 17.80 -0.11 18.09
C ASP A 100 18.75 0.94 18.71
N SER A 101 20.05 0.76 18.52
CA SER A 101 21.08 1.68 19.04
C SER A 101 21.01 3.09 18.44
N SER A 102 20.34 3.27 17.31
CA SER A 102 20.09 4.59 16.70
C SER A 102 18.84 5.28 17.24
N GLY A 103 18.06 4.59 18.07
CA GLY A 103 16.77 5.06 18.57
C GLY A 103 15.60 4.81 17.60
N ARG A 104 15.82 4.16 16.46
CA ARG A 104 14.75 3.76 15.52
C ARG A 104 14.02 2.53 16.05
N LEU A 105 12.73 2.42 15.73
CA LEU A 105 11.94 1.22 16.05
C LEU A 105 12.52 -0.01 15.37
N VAL A 106 12.79 -1.08 16.11
CA VAL A 106 13.24 -2.36 15.54
C VAL A 106 12.18 -2.92 14.60
N PHE A 107 10.92 -2.85 15.00
CA PHE A 107 9.76 -3.21 14.20
C PHE A 107 9.12 -1.98 13.56
N GLY A 108 9.89 -1.30 12.70
CA GLY A 108 9.50 -0.03 12.09
C GLY A 108 9.09 -0.09 10.62
N ALA A 109 9.37 -1.18 9.90
CA ALA A 109 9.10 -1.30 8.47
C ALA A 109 7.59 -1.50 8.18
N GLY A 110 6.82 -0.41 8.19
CA GLY A 110 5.37 -0.41 7.99
C GLY A 110 4.96 -0.76 6.57
N ASN A 111 4.17 -1.82 6.42
CA ASN A 111 3.63 -2.27 5.15
C ASN A 111 2.60 -1.27 4.60
N ILE A 112 2.86 -0.70 3.41
CA ILE A 112 1.95 0.22 2.73
C ILE A 112 1.18 -0.44 1.58
N CYS A 113 1.08 -1.78 1.60
CA CYS A 113 0.39 -2.58 0.58
C CYS A 113 0.85 -2.24 -0.84
N ASN A 114 2.16 -2.11 -1.06
CA ASN A 114 2.79 -1.94 -2.36
C ASN A 114 3.83 -3.05 -2.55
N HIS A 115 3.55 -3.97 -3.47
CA HIS A 115 4.24 -5.25 -3.58
C HIS A 115 4.72 -5.49 -5.01
N PHE A 116 5.90 -6.08 -5.12
CA PHE A 116 6.46 -6.57 -6.36
C PHE A 116 6.36 -8.10 -6.36
N PHE A 117 5.88 -8.69 -7.45
CA PHE A 117 5.91 -10.14 -7.64
C PHE A 117 6.44 -10.47 -9.02
N THR A 118 7.32 -11.47 -9.10
CA THR A 118 7.59 -12.10 -10.40
C THR A 118 6.42 -13.00 -10.79
N VAL A 119 6.11 -13.09 -12.09
CA VAL A 119 5.08 -14.02 -12.57
C VAL A 119 5.46 -15.47 -12.24
N ALA A 120 6.74 -15.81 -12.31
CA ALA A 120 7.25 -17.13 -11.90
C ALA A 120 6.99 -17.43 -10.41
N PHE A 121 7.21 -16.46 -9.52
CA PHE A 121 6.88 -16.63 -8.09
C PHE A 121 5.40 -16.93 -7.89
N LEU A 122 4.51 -16.22 -8.58
CA LEU A 122 3.08 -16.49 -8.50
C LEU A 122 2.77 -17.91 -8.97
N VAL A 123 3.22 -18.30 -10.16
CA VAL A 123 2.94 -19.61 -10.77
C VAL A 123 3.53 -20.77 -9.95
N ASP A 124 4.81 -20.69 -9.60
CA ASP A 124 5.57 -21.82 -9.08
C ASP A 124 5.46 -21.95 -7.55
N LYS A 125 5.20 -20.85 -6.84
CA LYS A 125 5.18 -20.83 -5.37
C LYS A 125 3.80 -20.53 -4.83
N VAL A 126 3.12 -19.49 -5.32
CA VAL A 126 1.83 -19.07 -4.76
C VAL A 126 0.70 -20.00 -5.19
N MET A 127 0.55 -20.29 -6.48
CA MET A 127 -0.57 -21.10 -7.00
C MET A 127 -0.68 -22.48 -6.35
N PRO A 128 0.42 -23.22 -6.09
CA PRO A 128 0.34 -24.53 -5.42
C PRO A 128 -0.01 -24.46 -3.94
N ASN A 129 0.17 -23.30 -3.28
CA ASN A 129 0.05 -23.15 -1.83
C ASN A 129 -1.17 -22.32 -1.37
N MET A 130 -2.05 -21.89 -2.29
CA MET A 130 -3.15 -20.97 -1.97
C MET A 130 -4.13 -21.47 -0.89
N ALA A 131 -4.42 -22.77 -0.85
CA ALA A 131 -5.41 -23.33 0.06
C ALA A 131 -5.05 -23.12 1.55
N ALA A 132 -3.77 -22.93 1.85
CA ALA A 132 -3.27 -22.73 3.21
C ALA A 132 -3.32 -21.28 3.70
N MET A 133 -3.82 -20.33 2.89
CA MET A 133 -3.70 -18.88 3.15
C MET A 133 -4.98 -18.22 3.71
N PHE A 134 -6.03 -18.99 4.01
CA PHE A 134 -7.26 -18.43 4.58
C PHE A 134 -7.17 -18.34 6.11
N HIS A 135 -7.47 -17.16 6.64
CA HIS A 135 -7.61 -16.86 8.07
C HIS A 135 -9.07 -16.88 8.50
N LEU A 136 -9.32 -17.30 9.74
CA LEU A 136 -10.64 -17.30 10.37
C LEU A 136 -10.87 -15.99 11.12
N ALA A 137 -11.83 -15.18 10.67
CA ALA A 137 -12.26 -13.98 11.37
C ALA A 137 -13.67 -14.16 11.94
N HIS A 138 -13.81 -14.18 13.27
CA HIS A 138 -15.12 -14.19 13.93
C HIS A 138 -15.75 -12.79 13.86
N LYS A 139 -16.96 -12.70 13.32
CA LYS A 139 -17.67 -11.43 13.08
C LYS A 139 -19.09 -11.47 13.62
N LYS A 140 -19.61 -10.27 13.92
CA LYS A 140 -21.03 -10.00 14.15
C LYS A 140 -21.68 -9.77 12.78
N ILE A 141 -22.28 -10.81 12.21
CA ILE A 141 -22.90 -10.81 10.89
C ILE A 141 -24.40 -10.56 11.06
N PRO A 142 -24.95 -9.44 10.57
CA PRO A 142 -26.40 -9.23 10.57
C PRO A 142 -27.12 -10.35 9.81
N PHE A 143 -28.24 -10.83 10.34
CA PHE A 143 -28.99 -11.96 9.79
C PHE A 143 -30.49 -11.67 9.80
N ALA A 144 -31.27 -12.45 9.05
CA ALA A 144 -32.73 -12.33 9.05
C ALA A 144 -33.30 -13.04 10.29
N GLY A 145 -34.10 -12.32 11.07
CA GLY A 145 -34.89 -12.87 12.17
C GLY A 145 -36.06 -13.71 11.66
N GLU A 146 -36.78 -14.35 12.58
CA GLU A 146 -37.94 -15.21 12.25
C GLU A 146 -39.08 -14.45 11.56
N ASP A 147 -39.17 -13.14 11.82
CA ASP A 147 -40.12 -12.21 11.20
C ASP A 147 -39.64 -11.64 9.85
N GLY A 148 -38.45 -12.04 9.38
CA GLY A 148 -37.80 -11.53 8.18
C GLY A 148 -37.10 -10.18 8.36
N CYS A 149 -37.13 -9.58 9.55
CA CYS A 149 -36.44 -8.32 9.83
C CYS A 149 -34.93 -8.54 10.03
N THR A 150 -34.12 -7.53 9.71
CA THR A 150 -32.66 -7.61 9.93
C THR A 150 -32.33 -7.45 11.41
N VAL A 151 -31.72 -8.47 12.00
CA VAL A 151 -31.21 -8.47 13.37
C VAL A 151 -29.73 -8.14 13.35
N LYS A 152 -29.32 -7.13 14.15
CA LYS A 152 -27.90 -6.87 14.43
C LYS A 152 -27.43 -7.81 15.53
N ALA A 153 -26.40 -8.59 15.26
CA ALA A 153 -25.87 -9.54 16.24
C ALA A 153 -25.18 -8.82 17.41
N GLU A 154 -25.49 -9.25 18.65
CA GLU A 154 -24.89 -8.69 19.88
C GLU A 154 -23.51 -9.31 20.18
N ALA A 155 -23.28 -10.54 19.72
CA ALA A 155 -22.02 -11.28 19.82
C ALA A 155 -21.60 -11.84 18.44
N ASN A 156 -20.36 -12.33 18.34
CA ASN A 156 -19.89 -12.97 17.11
C ASN A 156 -20.73 -14.22 16.83
N ASN A 157 -21.40 -14.25 15.70
CA ASN A 157 -22.34 -15.29 15.29
C ASN A 157 -21.95 -15.95 13.96
N GLY A 158 -20.82 -15.56 13.37
CA GLY A 158 -20.34 -16.14 12.12
C GLY A 158 -18.84 -16.04 11.95
N ILE A 159 -18.36 -16.80 10.97
CA ILE A 159 -16.96 -16.87 10.56
C ILE A 159 -16.85 -16.30 9.16
N LYS A 160 -15.90 -15.40 8.96
CA LYS A 160 -15.46 -14.92 7.65
C LYS A 160 -14.09 -15.52 7.36
N LEU A 161 -13.95 -16.14 6.19
CA LEU A 161 -12.65 -16.55 5.68
C LEU A 161 -12.05 -15.39 4.88
N GLU A 162 -10.86 -14.94 5.27
CA GLU A 162 -10.14 -13.87 4.57
C GLU A 162 -8.69 -14.31 4.34
N ALA A 163 -8.16 -14.09 3.14
CA ALA A 163 -6.74 -14.22 2.86
C ALA A 163 -6.10 -12.83 2.77
N PHE A 164 -4.84 -12.70 3.18
CA PHE A 164 -4.08 -11.46 3.00
C PHE A 164 -3.08 -11.56 1.84
N VAL A 165 -3.00 -10.50 1.05
CA VAL A 165 -2.10 -10.39 -0.11
C VAL A 165 -0.62 -10.51 0.25
N PHE A 166 -0.25 -10.37 1.52
CA PHE A 166 1.13 -10.50 1.99
C PHE A 166 1.43 -11.86 2.64
N ASP A 167 0.45 -12.76 2.80
CA ASP A 167 0.68 -14.09 3.39
C ASP A 167 1.68 -14.93 2.56
N VAL A 168 1.79 -14.62 1.27
CA VAL A 168 2.73 -15.26 0.34
C VAL A 168 4.19 -14.92 0.62
N PHE A 169 4.50 -13.88 1.40
CA PHE A 169 5.88 -13.45 1.66
C PHE A 169 6.73 -14.57 2.25
N SER A 170 6.12 -15.47 3.02
CA SER A 170 6.79 -16.62 3.62
C SER A 170 7.25 -17.68 2.61
N LEU A 171 6.72 -17.64 1.38
CA LEU A 171 7.08 -18.52 0.27
C LEU A 171 8.24 -17.96 -0.56
N SER A 172 8.55 -16.68 -0.40
CA SER A 172 9.65 -16.03 -1.12
C SER A 172 10.99 -16.54 -0.61
N SER A 173 11.89 -16.81 -1.56
CA SER A 173 13.27 -17.17 -1.27
C SER A 173 14.20 -15.95 -1.25
N ARG A 174 13.83 -14.89 -1.97
CA ARG A 174 14.66 -13.70 -2.20
C ARG A 174 13.82 -12.43 -2.06
N MET A 175 13.22 -12.24 -0.90
CA MET A 175 12.38 -11.07 -0.66
C MET A 175 13.22 -9.79 -0.54
N ALA A 176 12.86 -8.76 -1.29
CA ALA A 176 13.43 -7.43 -1.18
C ALA A 176 12.50 -6.47 -0.42
N ILE A 177 13.07 -5.55 0.36
CA ILE A 177 12.31 -4.51 1.08
C ILE A 177 12.89 -3.16 0.71
N LEU A 178 12.04 -2.23 0.30
CA LEU A 178 12.43 -0.86 -0.02
C LEU A 178 11.71 0.11 0.91
N GLU A 179 12.47 0.83 1.72
CA GLU A 179 11.97 1.96 2.51
C GLU A 179 11.82 3.20 1.60
N THR A 180 10.68 3.88 1.68
CA THR A 180 10.42 5.14 0.99
C THR A 180 9.98 6.24 1.97
N LEU A 181 10.02 7.48 1.51
CA LEU A 181 9.53 8.63 2.26
C LEU A 181 8.00 8.65 2.27
N ARG A 182 7.40 8.84 3.45
CA ARG A 182 5.94 8.82 3.62
C ARG A 182 5.28 9.95 2.85
N GLU A 183 5.85 11.14 2.99
CA GLU A 183 5.41 12.38 2.35
C GLU A 183 5.50 12.34 0.82
N GLU A 184 6.18 11.35 0.24
CA GLU A 184 6.24 11.13 -1.20
C GLU A 184 5.33 10.01 -1.70
N GLU A 185 5.07 8.98 -0.89
CA GLU A 185 4.52 7.73 -1.39
C GLU A 185 3.37 7.13 -0.58
N PHE A 186 2.95 7.76 0.54
CA PHE A 186 1.92 7.18 1.40
C PHE A 186 0.97 8.21 2.02
N ALA A 187 -0.19 8.36 1.38
CA ALA A 187 -1.33 9.16 1.83
C ALA A 187 -2.64 8.33 1.75
N PRO A 188 -2.88 7.42 2.72
CA PRO A 188 -4.05 6.55 2.71
C PRO A 188 -5.36 7.31 2.98
N VAL A 189 -6.46 6.82 2.42
CA VAL A 189 -7.82 7.33 2.64
C VAL A 189 -8.69 6.20 3.20
N LYS A 190 -8.82 6.17 4.52
CA LYS A 190 -9.53 5.15 5.30
C LYS A 190 -10.70 5.70 6.11
N ASN A 191 -10.69 6.99 6.41
CA ASN A 191 -11.65 7.68 7.25
C ASN A 191 -12.47 8.70 6.45
N ALA A 192 -13.63 9.10 6.97
CA ALA A 192 -14.52 10.06 6.33
C ALA A 192 -13.90 11.47 6.25
N PRO A 193 -14.39 12.34 5.33
CA PRO A 193 -14.02 13.76 5.30
C PRO A 193 -14.12 14.45 6.67
N GLY A 194 -13.21 15.36 6.97
CA GLY A 194 -13.09 16.03 8.26
C GLY A 194 -12.38 15.22 9.36
N SER A 195 -12.04 13.95 9.12
CA SER A 195 -11.22 13.18 10.06
C SER A 195 -9.77 13.69 10.08
N ALA A 196 -9.16 13.71 11.26
CA ALA A 196 -7.81 14.25 11.48
C ALA A 196 -6.68 13.43 10.84
N THR A 197 -6.94 12.17 10.48
CA THR A 197 -5.96 11.24 9.91
C THR A 197 -6.60 10.39 8.82
N ASP A 198 -5.79 9.96 7.85
CA ASP A 198 -6.14 9.05 6.75
C ASP A 198 -7.50 9.37 6.09
N SER A 199 -7.78 10.64 5.83
CA SER A 199 -9.02 11.16 5.25
C SER A 199 -8.78 11.81 3.88
N PRO A 200 -9.84 12.04 3.07
CA PRO A 200 -9.69 12.77 1.81
C PRO A 200 -9.02 14.14 1.97
N ASP A 201 -9.28 14.84 3.07
CA ASP A 201 -8.69 16.15 3.35
C ASP A 201 -7.18 16.04 3.64
N THR A 202 -6.76 15.06 4.45
CA THR A 202 -5.35 14.83 4.72
C THR A 202 -4.60 14.37 3.47
N ALA A 203 -5.21 13.50 2.64
CA ALA A 203 -4.60 13.04 1.40
C ALA A 203 -4.44 14.18 0.39
N ARG A 204 -5.46 15.03 0.20
CA ARG A 204 -5.37 16.22 -0.65
C ARG A 204 -4.26 17.16 -0.18
N ALA A 205 -4.15 17.40 1.13
CA ALA A 205 -3.09 18.23 1.68
C ALA A 205 -1.70 17.64 1.40
N MET A 206 -1.51 16.33 1.54
CA MET A 206 -0.24 15.66 1.26
C MET A 206 0.14 15.70 -0.23
N VAL A 207 -0.82 15.48 -1.14
CA VAL A 207 -0.61 15.63 -2.59
C VAL A 207 -0.20 17.06 -2.94
N SER A 208 -0.91 18.05 -2.39
CA SER A 208 -0.61 19.47 -2.61
C SER A 208 0.76 19.87 -2.07
N ALA A 209 1.13 19.37 -0.88
CA ALA A 209 2.44 19.60 -0.30
C ALA A 209 3.57 18.98 -1.13
N LEU A 210 3.36 17.78 -1.69
CA LEU A 210 4.33 17.13 -2.58
C LEU A 210 4.52 17.95 -3.87
N ALA A 211 3.42 18.39 -4.49
CA ALA A 211 3.46 19.23 -5.69
C ALA A 211 4.17 20.58 -5.42
N ARG A 212 3.88 21.21 -4.28
CA ARG A 212 4.60 22.43 -3.83
C ARG A 212 6.10 22.19 -3.72
N ARG A 213 6.53 21.08 -3.12
CA ARG A 213 7.96 20.73 -3.02
C ARG A 213 8.60 20.57 -4.39
N TRP A 214 7.97 19.85 -5.32
CA TRP A 214 8.49 19.71 -6.69
C TRP A 214 8.71 21.04 -7.40
N LEU A 215 7.75 21.97 -7.30
CA LEU A 215 7.89 23.31 -7.88
C LEU A 215 9.01 24.11 -7.19
N THR A 216 9.09 24.02 -5.87
CA THR A 216 10.10 24.74 -5.08
C THR A 216 11.51 24.22 -5.40
N ASP A 217 11.68 22.91 -5.46
CA ASP A 217 12.94 22.23 -5.80
C ASP A 217 13.37 22.53 -7.26
N ALA A 218 12.40 22.79 -8.14
CA ALA A 218 12.65 23.27 -9.51
C ALA A 218 13.06 24.77 -9.56
N GLY A 219 13.13 25.46 -8.42
CA GLY A 219 13.52 26.86 -8.28
C GLY A 219 12.38 27.86 -8.47
N MET A 220 11.13 27.40 -8.39
CA MET A 220 9.96 28.26 -8.63
C MET A 220 9.49 28.98 -7.35
N GLN A 221 8.96 30.18 -7.53
CA GLN A 221 8.22 30.88 -6.49
C GLN A 221 6.78 30.38 -6.49
N VAL A 222 6.41 29.60 -5.48
CA VAL A 222 5.08 29.02 -5.38
C VAL A 222 4.16 29.98 -4.61
N PRO A 223 3.08 30.49 -5.22
CA PRO A 223 2.20 31.48 -4.59
C PRO A 223 1.38 30.87 -3.43
N GLY A 224 0.93 31.76 -2.55
CA GLY A 224 0.02 31.41 -1.45
C GLY A 224 0.67 30.67 -0.28
N ASP A 225 -0.13 30.42 0.75
CA ASP A 225 0.27 29.70 1.97
C ASP A 225 0.05 28.18 1.85
N GLU A 226 0.30 27.45 2.94
CA GLU A 226 0.09 26.00 3.01
C GLU A 226 -1.35 25.55 2.73
N ALA A 227 -2.35 26.45 2.84
CA ALA A 227 -3.74 26.15 2.50
C ALA A 227 -4.01 26.25 0.99
N THR A 228 -3.10 26.84 0.23
CA THR A 228 -3.23 26.97 -1.23
C THR A 228 -3.04 25.62 -1.90
N ILE A 229 -4.08 25.17 -2.61
CA ILE A 229 -4.08 23.92 -3.36
C ILE A 229 -3.20 24.06 -4.59
N ILE A 230 -2.28 23.11 -4.73
CA ILE A 230 -1.37 22.97 -5.85
C ILE A 230 -1.46 21.55 -6.36
N GLU A 231 -1.49 21.40 -7.67
CA GLU A 231 -1.58 20.10 -8.31
C GLU A 231 -0.65 20.06 -9.52
N VAL A 232 0.11 18.98 -9.62
CA VAL A 232 0.89 18.65 -10.81
C VAL A 232 0.31 17.35 -11.36
N SER A 233 -0.23 17.41 -12.57
CA SER A 233 -0.76 16.25 -13.27
C SER A 233 0.32 15.18 -13.44
N PRO A 234 0.00 13.90 -13.22
CA PRO A 234 0.93 12.80 -13.53
C PRO A 234 1.39 12.74 -14.99
N LEU A 235 0.69 13.40 -15.92
CA LEU A 235 1.09 13.54 -17.33
C LEU A 235 2.17 14.61 -17.55
N VAL A 236 2.29 15.55 -16.62
CA VAL A 236 3.36 16.56 -16.59
C VAL A 236 4.60 15.97 -15.93
N SER A 237 4.41 15.34 -14.77
CA SER A 237 5.51 14.79 -13.97
C SER A 237 5.06 13.59 -13.16
N TYR A 238 5.82 12.50 -13.23
CA TYR A 238 5.53 11.27 -12.48
C TYR A 238 6.01 11.35 -11.03
N ALA A 239 7.21 11.91 -10.81
CA ALA A 239 7.84 11.98 -9.48
C ALA A 239 8.60 13.30 -9.26
N GLY A 240 8.20 14.38 -9.94
CA GLY A 240 8.78 15.73 -9.82
C GLY A 240 9.78 16.10 -10.93
N GLU A 241 10.16 15.16 -11.80
CA GLU A 241 11.00 15.44 -12.96
C GLU A 241 10.27 16.27 -14.04
N GLY A 242 11.02 17.03 -14.85
CA GLY A 242 10.47 17.74 -16.03
C GLY A 242 9.55 18.93 -15.73
N VAL A 243 9.24 19.20 -14.46
CA VAL A 243 8.34 20.30 -14.06
C VAL A 243 8.88 21.67 -14.49
N LYS A 244 10.20 21.87 -14.41
CA LYS A 244 10.86 23.12 -14.82
C LYS A 244 10.64 23.43 -16.31
N ASP A 245 10.79 22.43 -17.17
CA ASP A 245 10.79 22.58 -18.63
C ASP A 245 9.39 22.96 -19.17
N ARG A 246 8.33 22.59 -18.45
CA ARG A 246 6.94 22.90 -18.82
C ARG A 246 6.48 24.30 -18.45
N MET A 247 7.22 24.97 -17.56
CA MET A 247 6.84 26.25 -16.97
C MET A 247 7.69 27.44 -17.44
N GLU A 248 8.64 27.22 -18.35
CA GLU A 248 9.33 28.33 -19.04
C GLU A 248 8.30 29.17 -19.83
N GLY A 249 7.86 30.27 -19.23
CA GLY A 249 6.97 31.26 -19.85
C GLY A 249 5.55 31.36 -19.27
N GLN A 250 5.17 30.55 -18.28
CA GLN A 250 3.86 30.64 -17.62
C GLN A 250 3.95 31.32 -16.24
N GLY A 251 3.10 32.31 -15.98
CA GLY A 251 3.04 33.00 -14.70
C GLY A 251 2.45 32.12 -13.59
N THR A 252 2.96 32.28 -12.38
CA THR A 252 2.55 31.53 -11.18
C THR A 252 1.36 32.22 -10.49
N MET A 253 0.14 32.03 -10.97
CA MET A 253 -1.08 32.41 -10.24
C MET A 253 -1.76 31.19 -9.64
N ALA A 254 -2.25 31.31 -8.40
CA ALA A 254 -2.95 30.26 -7.67
C ALA A 254 -4.44 30.17 -8.09
N PRO A 255 -5.08 28.98 -8.02
CA PRO A 255 -4.48 27.67 -7.79
C PRO A 255 -3.60 27.25 -8.98
N VAL A 256 -2.45 26.63 -8.68
CA VAL A 256 -1.53 26.15 -9.71
C VAL A 256 -1.94 24.72 -10.05
N HIS A 257 -2.58 24.55 -11.21
CA HIS A 257 -2.83 23.26 -11.82
C HIS A 257 -1.94 23.17 -13.06
N LEU A 258 -1.00 22.22 -13.07
CA LEU A 258 -0.19 21.91 -14.24
C LEU A 258 -0.73 20.64 -14.89
N GLU A 259 -1.27 20.78 -16.12
CA GLU A 259 -1.77 19.68 -16.96
C GLU A 259 -0.88 19.41 -18.18
#